data_AF-J3A6Q6-F1
#
_entry.id   AF-J3A6Q6-F1
#
_cell.length_a   1.000
_cell.length_b   1.000
_cell.length_c   1.000
_cell.angle_alpha   90.00
_cell.angle_beta   90.00
_cell.angle_gamma   90.00
#
_symmetry.space_group_name_H-M   'P 1'
#
loop_
_entity.id
_entity.type
_entity.pdbx_description
1 polymer ?
#
loop_
_entity_poly.entity_id
_entity_poly.type
_entity_poly.pdbx_seq_one_letter_code
_entity_poly.pdbx_strand_id
1 'polypeptide(L)'
;MQQSIIEESRKIASRFLEANGQAHNAAIVSEGRGDDFSEVQAILFVLREQSDRMTRYEQALACYSDEGFWEDASAGSLAEHDRGDMARNVLSGRTPFRDVC
;
A
#
# COMPACT_ATOMS: atom_id res chain seq x y z
N MET A 1 0.44 0.28 -12.19
CA MET A 1 -0.02 0.43 -10.79
C MET A 1 -0.51 1.84 -10.49
N GLN A 2 0.24 2.91 -10.76
CA GLN A 2 -0.26 4.28 -10.51
C GLN A 2 -1.54 4.62 -11.27
N GLN A 3 -1.64 4.23 -12.54
CA GLN A 3 -2.82 4.48 -13.36
C GLN A 3 -4.09 3.79 -12.83
N SER A 4 -3.96 2.54 -12.35
CA SER A 4 -5.10 1.79 -11.78
C SER A 4 -5.58 2.38 -10.46
N ILE A 5 -4.68 2.94 -9.64
CA ILE A 5 -5.04 3.60 -8.38
C ILE A 5 -5.81 4.90 -8.67
N ILE A 6 -5.39 5.69 -9.66
CA ILE A 6 -6.09 6.93 -10.04
C ILE A 6 -7.49 6.59 -10.56
N GLU A 7 -7.62 5.57 -11.41
CA GLU A 7 -8.92 5.12 -11.92
C GLU A 7 -9.87 4.67 -10.80
N GLU A 8 -9.39 3.88 -9.83
CA GLU A 8 -10.20 3.49 -8.67
C GLU A 8 -10.54 4.70 -7.79
N SER A 9 -9.61 5.65 -7.64
CA SER A 9 -9.87 6.89 -6.89
C SER A 9 -11.01 7.69 -7.49
N ARG A 10 -11.01 7.87 -8.82
CA ARG A 10 -12.09 8.53 -9.55
C ARG A 10 -13.42 7.82 -9.38
N LYS A 11 -13.43 6.49 -9.48
CA LYS A 11 -14.64 5.67 -9.32
C LYS A 11 -15.26 5.84 -7.94
N ILE A 12 -14.46 5.79 -6.88
CA ILE A 12 -14.95 5.98 -5.50
C ILE A 12 -15.43 7.42 -5.32
N ALA A 13 -14.66 8.41 -5.79
CA ALA A 13 -15.02 9.83 -5.67
C ALA A 13 -16.31 10.17 -6.42
N SER A 14 -16.48 9.66 -7.64
CA SER A 14 -17.69 9.84 -8.45
C SER A 14 -18.92 9.32 -7.71
N ARG A 15 -18.84 8.11 -7.13
CA ARG A 15 -19.93 7.54 -6.31
C ARG A 15 -20.23 8.37 -5.07
N PHE A 16 -19.20 8.89 -4.41
CA PHE A 16 -19.36 9.76 -3.25
C PHE A 16 -20.06 11.08 -3.62
N LEU A 17 -19.63 11.72 -4.71
CA LEU A 17 -20.22 12.96 -5.21
C LEU A 17 -21.69 12.75 -5.61
N GLU A 18 -21.99 11.64 -6.29
CA GLU A 18 -23.36 11.27 -6.66
C GLU A 18 -24.25 11.08 -5.43
N ALA A 19 -23.77 10.34 -4.42
CA ALA A 19 -24.50 10.12 -3.17
C ALA A 19 -24.78 11.41 -2.39
N ASN A 20 -23.96 12.45 -2.57
CA ASN A 20 -24.13 13.78 -1.97
C ASN A 20 -24.95 14.75 -2.84
N GLY A 21 -25.56 14.28 -3.92
CA GLY A 21 -26.38 15.10 -4.82
C GLY A 21 -25.58 15.98 -5.78
N GLN A 22 -24.26 15.79 -5.88
CA GLN A 22 -23.37 16.55 -6.77
C GLN A 22 -23.19 15.81 -8.11
N ALA A 23 -24.30 15.43 -8.74
CA ALA A 23 -24.31 14.58 -9.95
C ALA A 23 -23.48 15.15 -11.12
N HIS A 24 -23.46 16.48 -11.28
CA HIS A 24 -22.63 17.12 -12.31
C HIS A 24 -21.13 16.90 -12.07
N ASN A 25 -20.67 17.06 -10.84
CA ASN A 25 -19.28 16.83 -10.46
C ASN A 25 -18.92 15.35 -10.59
N ALA A 26 -19.84 14.46 -10.20
CA ALA A 26 -19.67 13.01 -10.36
C ALA A 26 -19.42 12.61 -11.83
N ALA A 27 -20.12 13.25 -12.78
CA ALA A 27 -19.93 13.05 -14.21
C ALA A 27 -18.56 13.56 -14.71
N ILE A 28 -18.10 14.73 -14.26
CA ILE A 28 -16.77 15.26 -14.61
C ILE A 28 -15.67 14.29 -14.16
N VAL A 29 -15.79 13.75 -12.94
CA VAL A 29 -14.82 12.80 -12.38
C VAL A 29 -14.84 11.48 -13.14
N SER A 30 -16.02 10.94 -13.48
CA SER A 30 -16.13 9.65 -14.19
C SER A 30 -15.62 9.71 -15.64
N GLU A 31 -15.67 10.88 -16.27
CA GLU A 31 -15.04 11.15 -17.58
C GLU A 31 -13.53 11.33 -17.51
N GLY A 32 -12.92 11.21 -16.32
CA GLY A 32 -11.48 11.33 -16.13
C GLY A 32 -10.94 12.76 -16.12
N ARG A 33 -11.81 13.75 -15.94
CA ARG A 33 -11.46 15.18 -15.97
C ARG A 33 -11.41 15.85 -14.59
N GLY A 34 -11.65 15.09 -13.52
CA GLY A 34 -11.77 15.63 -12.17
C GLY A 34 -10.64 15.21 -11.21
N ASP A 35 -9.42 15.02 -11.69
CA ASP A 35 -8.31 14.62 -10.82
C ASP A 35 -7.99 15.65 -9.73
N ASP A 36 -8.27 16.92 -9.98
CA ASP A 36 -8.06 18.04 -9.07
C ASP A 36 -9.13 18.16 -7.98
N PHE A 37 -10.21 17.39 -8.05
CA PHE A 37 -11.24 17.37 -7.02
C PHE A 37 -10.65 16.88 -5.69
N SER A 38 -11.02 17.55 -4.60
CA SER A 38 -10.52 17.26 -3.27
C SER A 38 -10.80 15.82 -2.83
N GLU A 39 -11.94 15.29 -3.24
CA GLU A 39 -12.40 13.93 -3.02
C GLU A 39 -11.50 12.92 -3.75
N VAL A 40 -11.15 13.19 -5.00
CA VAL A 40 -10.25 12.33 -5.79
C VAL A 40 -8.85 12.34 -5.17
N GLN A 41 -8.33 13.51 -4.80
CA GLN A 41 -7.01 13.62 -4.16
C GLN A 41 -6.96 12.93 -2.79
N ALA A 42 -7.99 13.09 -1.97
CA ALA A 42 -8.08 12.44 -0.67
C ALA A 42 -8.12 10.91 -0.80
N ILE A 43 -8.93 10.38 -1.72
CA ILE A 43 -9.01 8.95 -1.95
C ILE A 43 -7.69 8.42 -2.54
N LEU A 44 -7.09 9.14 -3.50
CA LEU A 44 -5.81 8.80 -4.08
C LEU A 44 -4.71 8.72 -3.03
N PHE A 45 -4.65 9.68 -2.11
CA PHE A 45 -3.73 9.67 -0.99
C PHE A 45 -3.93 8.42 -0.12
N VAL A 46 -5.17 8.13 0.29
CA VAL A 46 -5.47 6.95 1.11
C VAL A 46 -5.10 5.66 0.40
N LEU A 47 -5.46 5.49 -0.87
CA LEU A 47 -5.16 4.28 -1.63
C LEU A 47 -3.66 4.08 -1.84
N ARG A 48 -2.89 5.16 -2.04
CA ARG A 48 -1.42 5.09 -2.11
C ARG A 48 -0.83 4.63 -0.78
N GLU A 49 -1.22 5.25 0.33
CA GLU A 49 -0.76 4.85 1.66
C GLU A 49 -1.09 3.38 1.98
N GLN A 50 -2.28 2.90 1.57
CA GLN A 50 -2.64 1.49 1.71
C GLN A 50 -1.80 0.58 0.83
N SER A 51 -1.57 0.96 -0.42
CA SER A 51 -0.72 0.21 -1.36
C SER A 51 0.69 0.09 -0.81
N ASP A 52 1.29 1.20 -0.36
CA ASP A 52 2.64 1.21 0.18
C ASP A 52 2.75 0.36 1.45
N ARG A 53 1.71 0.39 2.30
CA ARG A 53 1.63 -0.47 3.48
C ARG A 53 1.55 -1.95 3.10
N MET A 54 0.75 -2.32 2.11
CA MET A 54 0.68 -3.70 1.61
C MET A 54 2.01 -4.15 1.04
N THR A 55 2.66 -3.32 0.22
CA THR A 55 3.98 -3.64 -0.33
C THR A 55 5.00 -3.93 0.77
N ARG A 56 5.02 -3.15 1.86
CA ARG A 56 5.95 -3.43 2.96
C ARG A 56 5.62 -4.76 3.67
N TYR A 57 4.34 -5.09 3.86
CA TYR A 57 3.95 -6.39 4.44
C TYR A 57 4.33 -7.55 3.52
N GLU A 58 4.04 -7.44 2.22
CA GLU A 58 4.39 -8.45 1.21
C GLU A 58 5.89 -8.70 1.15
N GLN A 59 6.71 -7.64 1.25
CA GLN A 59 8.17 -7.78 1.32
C GLN A 59 8.62 -8.56 2.56
N ALA A 60 8.07 -8.27 3.74
CA ALA A 60 8.40 -9.02 4.95
C ALA A 60 7.92 -10.49 4.87
N LEU A 61 6.72 -10.72 4.33
CA LEU A 61 6.20 -12.07 4.14
C LEU A 61 7.02 -12.87 3.12
N ALA A 62 7.51 -12.24 2.05
CA ALA A 62 8.41 -12.90 1.09
C ALA A 62 9.67 -13.39 1.79
N CYS A 63 10.27 -12.58 2.66
CA CYS A 63 11.44 -12.98 3.44
C CYS A 63 11.12 -14.12 4.41
N TYR A 64 9.98 -14.04 5.13
CA TYR A 64 9.55 -15.12 6.02
C TYR A 64 9.14 -16.40 5.28
N SER A 65 8.82 -16.33 3.98
CA SER A 65 8.48 -17.51 3.18
C SER A 65 9.69 -18.23 2.59
N ASP A 66 10.88 -17.62 2.65
CA ASP A 66 12.12 -18.24 2.21
C ASP A 66 12.60 -19.27 3.23
N GLU A 67 12.75 -20.54 2.83
CA GLU A 67 13.27 -21.61 3.70
C GLU A 67 14.68 -21.27 4.23
N GLY A 68 15.51 -20.62 3.42
CA GLY A 68 16.85 -20.17 3.81
C GLY A 68 16.86 -19.07 4.87
N PHE A 69 15.73 -18.39 5.11
CA PHE A 69 15.59 -17.47 6.23
C PHE A 69 15.54 -18.20 7.57
N TRP A 70 14.94 -19.40 7.58
CA TRP A 70 14.77 -20.22 8.78
C TRP A 70 15.90 -21.22 8.99
N GLU A 71 16.56 -21.64 7.90
CA GLU A 71 17.65 -22.60 7.93
C GLU A 71 19.01 -21.90 7.95
N ASP A 72 19.79 -22.09 9.03
CA ASP A 72 21.25 -22.14 8.90
C ASP A 72 21.84 -23.10 9.94
N ALA A 73 22.67 -24.02 9.44
CA ALA A 73 23.29 -25.11 10.19
C ALA A 73 24.63 -24.74 10.82
N SER A 74 25.13 -23.50 10.65
CA SER A 74 26.51 -23.15 11.06
C SER A 74 26.69 -21.86 11.88
N ALA A 75 25.91 -20.80 11.65
CA ALA A 75 26.07 -19.49 12.33
C ALA A 75 24.79 -18.96 13.03
N GLY A 76 23.74 -19.78 13.10
CA GLY A 76 22.39 -19.39 13.55
C GLY A 76 21.58 -18.80 12.39
N SER A 77 20.30 -19.14 12.30
CA SER A 77 19.46 -18.72 11.17
C SER A 77 19.19 -17.21 11.17
N LEU A 78 18.90 -16.64 10.00
CA LEU A 78 18.51 -15.22 9.89
C LEU A 78 17.31 -14.90 10.79
N ALA A 79 16.41 -15.85 10.99
CA ALA A 79 15.31 -15.74 11.93
C ALA A 79 15.76 -15.56 13.41
N GLU A 80 16.81 -16.26 13.86
CA GLU A 80 17.34 -16.11 15.22
C GLU A 80 17.96 -14.74 15.46
N HIS A 81 18.52 -14.13 14.40
CA HIS A 81 19.08 -12.77 14.43
C HIS A 81 17.98 -11.70 14.31
N ASP A 82 16.95 -11.91 13.48
CA ASP A 82 15.83 -10.96 13.30
C ASP A 82 15.04 -10.77 14.59
N ARG A 83 14.72 -11.84 15.32
CA ARG A 83 13.90 -11.79 16.56
C ARG A 83 12.60 -10.98 16.40
N GLY A 84 12.03 -10.96 15.20
CA GLY A 84 10.83 -10.19 14.87
C GLY A 84 11.04 -8.68 14.69
N ASP A 85 12.28 -8.21 14.53
CA ASP A 85 12.56 -6.80 14.22
C ASP A 85 11.97 -6.39 12.88
N MET A 86 12.03 -7.25 11.87
CA MET A 86 11.39 -7.04 10.57
C MET A 86 9.88 -6.82 10.73
N ALA A 87 9.19 -7.71 11.46
CA ALA A 87 7.77 -7.55 11.73
C ALA A 87 7.45 -6.25 12.49
N ARG A 88 8.22 -5.92 13.54
CA ARG A 88 8.05 -4.66 14.29
C ARG A 88 8.27 -3.43 13.42
N ASN A 89 9.25 -3.46 12.52
CA ASN A 89 9.55 -2.36 11.62
C ASN A 89 8.39 -2.10 10.67
N VAL A 90 7.89 -3.14 10.02
CA VAL A 90 6.82 -2.97 9.04
C VAL A 90 5.49 -2.57 9.70
N LEU A 91 5.16 -3.15 10.86
CA LEU A 91 3.99 -2.72 11.64
C LEU A 91 4.09 -1.25 12.08
N SER A 92 5.31 -0.72 12.21
CA SER A 92 5.57 0.69 12.51
C SER A 92 5.67 1.58 11.26
N GLY A 93 5.38 1.05 10.07
CA GLY A 93 5.44 1.79 8.80
C GLY A 93 6.85 1.95 8.22
N ARG A 94 7.84 1.24 8.75
CA ARG A 94 9.23 1.25 8.25
C ARG A 94 9.46 0.09 7.28
N THR A 95 10.54 0.15 6.51
CA THR A 95 10.97 -0.96 5.65
C THR A 95 11.31 -2.21 6.48
N PRO A 96 11.20 -3.42 5.91
CA PRO A 96 11.54 -4.67 6.60
C PRO A 96 12.98 -4.66 7.16
N PHE A 97 13.93 -4.18 6.36
CA PHE A 97 15.35 -4.03 6.73
C PHE A 97 15.80 -2.57 6.73
N ARG A 98 16.86 -2.29 7.48
CA ARG A 98 17.52 -0.97 7.51
C ARG A 98 18.50 -0.79 6.34
N ASP A 99 19.08 -1.88 5.84
CA ASP A 99 19.92 -1.98 4.64
C ASP A 99 19.85 -3.42 4.09
N VAL A 100 19.33 -3.58 2.86
CA VAL A 100 19.51 -4.66 1.84
C VAL A 100 19.41 -6.16 2.25
N CYS A 101 18.63 -6.94 1.47
CA CYS A 101 18.76 -8.40 1.35
C CYS A 101 19.97 -8.77 0.48
#